data_AF-A0A6H2H1J4-F1
#
_entry.id   AF-A0A6H2H1J4-F1
#
_cell.length_a   1.000
_cell.length_b   1.000
_cell.length_c   1.000
_cell.angle_alpha   90.00
_cell.angle_beta   90.00
_cell.angle_gamma   90.00
#
_symmetry.space_group_name_H-M   'P 1'
#
loop_
_entity.id
_entity.type
_entity.pdbx_description
1 polymer ?
#
loop_
_entity_poly.entity_id
_entity_poly.type
_entity_poly.pdbx_seq_one_letter_code
_entity_poly.pdbx_strand_id
1 'polypeptide(L)'
;MSQLQPAPAPCAELLREYRTSGSAVREARRIPFGGVGDKDVYNIAAPFEDEGRTVVAGRVESRDSEQSDIVFFAQTDGVWLPAEGTPVLRLQDPFHARIGGELVLGGVEVFPHPERADALMWRTVFYRGQGLRDLRRFFEGPDGMKDIRLAELADGGVGVFTRPQGEKGGRGKIGYVRVGSLDGLTVEAIQGAPLLEGQFAEGEWGGANETHPLPDGRIGVLGHIACFDEAGDRHYYPMAFEFDPASQAWSGLRLIGERRDFLPGPAKRPDLEDVVFSGGLIRGEDGRAVLYAGISDADAQALDIPDPFAGR
;
A
#
# COMPACT_ATOMS: atom_id res chain seq x y z
N MET A 1 -24.33 9.81 -22.97
CA MET A 1 -23.42 9.36 -24.05
C MET A 1 -22.19 8.81 -23.35
N SER A 2 -22.04 7.48 -23.36
CA SER A 2 -20.90 6.78 -22.74
C SER A 2 -19.63 7.22 -23.44
N GLN A 3 -18.80 8.04 -22.80
CA GLN A 3 -17.41 8.14 -23.23
C GLN A 3 -16.83 6.74 -23.03
N LEU A 4 -16.49 6.07 -24.13
CA LEU A 4 -15.73 4.82 -24.08
C LEU A 4 -14.46 5.13 -23.28
N GLN A 5 -14.37 4.61 -22.05
CA GLN A 5 -13.12 4.63 -21.33
C GLN A 5 -12.07 3.93 -22.21
N PRO A 6 -10.90 4.53 -22.42
CA PRO A 6 -9.83 3.87 -23.17
C PRO A 6 -9.53 2.51 -22.52
N ALA A 7 -9.13 1.54 -23.34
CA ALA A 7 -8.73 0.24 -22.84
C ALA A 7 -7.57 0.40 -21.81
N PRO A 8 -7.55 -0.41 -20.74
CA PRO A 8 -6.45 -0.37 -19.78
C PRO A 8 -5.12 -0.69 -20.47
N ALA A 9 -4.09 0.10 -20.16
CA ALA A 9 -2.73 -0.19 -20.60
C ALA A 9 -2.18 -1.41 -19.83
N PRO A 10 -1.71 -2.47 -20.50
CA PRO A 10 -1.10 -3.62 -19.82
C PRO A 10 0.21 -3.26 -19.12
N CYS A 11 0.59 -4.02 -18.08
CA CYS A 11 1.88 -3.91 -17.37
C CYS A 11 3.06 -3.78 -18.33
N ALA A 12 3.11 -4.57 -19.41
CA ALA A 12 4.20 -4.54 -20.37
C ALA A 12 4.31 -3.21 -21.14
N GLU A 13 3.18 -2.55 -21.41
CA GLU A 13 3.12 -1.24 -22.04
C GLU A 13 3.53 -0.15 -21.06
N LEU A 14 2.94 -0.14 -19.86
CA LEU A 14 3.26 0.79 -18.79
C LEU A 14 4.74 0.73 -18.40
N LEU A 15 5.31 -0.48 -18.36
CA LEU A 15 6.73 -0.70 -18.11
C LEU A 15 7.59 -0.16 -19.26
N ARG A 16 7.16 -0.32 -20.51
CA ARG A 16 7.86 0.28 -21.66
C ARG A 16 7.84 1.80 -21.57
N GLU A 17 6.68 2.38 -21.32
CA GLU A 17 6.50 3.84 -21.15
C GLU A 17 7.42 4.38 -20.06
N TYR A 18 7.36 3.76 -18.88
CA TYR A 18 8.20 4.07 -17.73
C TYR A 18 9.70 4.04 -18.05
N ARG A 19 10.15 3.01 -18.78
CA ARG A 19 11.56 2.86 -19.17
C ARG A 19 11.97 3.90 -20.22
N THR A 20 11.03 4.38 -21.04
CA THR A 20 11.28 5.38 -22.09
C THR A 20 11.17 6.83 -21.62
N SER A 21 10.47 7.12 -20.52
CA SER A 21 10.27 8.48 -20.01
C SER A 21 11.53 9.17 -19.50
N GLY A 22 12.68 8.46 -19.52
CA GLY A 22 13.98 8.95 -19.10
C GLY A 22 14.20 8.80 -17.60
N SER A 23 15.39 8.33 -17.22
CA SER A 23 15.77 8.17 -15.83
C SER A 23 15.99 9.54 -15.20
N ALA A 24 15.03 10.01 -14.40
CA ALA A 24 15.38 10.91 -13.31
C ALA A 24 16.48 10.24 -12.47
N VAL A 25 17.38 11.02 -11.86
CA VAL A 25 18.34 10.47 -10.89
C VAL A 25 17.53 9.78 -9.80
N ARG A 26 17.77 8.48 -9.64
CA ARG A 26 17.14 7.60 -8.67
C ARG A 26 18.23 7.09 -7.74
N GLU A 27 18.02 7.28 -6.45
CA GLU A 27 18.94 6.80 -5.43
C GLU A 27 18.20 5.85 -4.50
N ALA A 28 18.59 4.58 -4.58
CA ALA A 28 18.04 3.54 -3.72
C ALA A 28 18.89 3.39 -2.47
N ARG A 29 18.24 3.21 -1.33
CA ARG A 29 18.88 2.92 -0.06
C ARG A 29 18.12 1.86 0.70
N ARG A 30 18.85 0.94 1.34
CA ARG A 30 18.26 -0.05 2.24
C ARG A 30 17.94 0.58 3.58
N ILE A 31 16.81 0.21 4.18
CA ILE A 31 16.45 0.64 5.54
C ILE A 31 17.12 -0.32 6.54
N PRO A 32 18.06 0.14 7.37
CA PRO A 32 18.81 -0.74 8.27
C PRO A 32 17.98 -1.06 9.52
N PHE A 33 17.17 -2.10 9.46
CA PHE A 33 16.45 -2.61 10.64
C PHE A 33 17.34 -3.47 11.54
N GLY A 34 17.12 -3.40 12.85
CA GLY A 34 17.78 -4.23 13.85
C GLY A 34 16.83 -4.64 14.97
N GLY A 35 17.33 -5.40 15.96
CA GLY A 35 16.56 -5.74 17.16
C GLY A 35 15.45 -6.78 16.98
N VAL A 36 15.37 -7.47 15.84
CA VAL A 36 14.35 -8.49 15.53
C VAL A 36 14.91 -9.90 15.25
N GLY A 37 16.17 -10.15 15.61
CA GLY A 37 16.81 -11.45 15.44
C GLY A 37 17.16 -11.76 13.99
N ASP A 38 16.78 -12.96 13.54
CA ASP A 38 16.99 -13.50 12.18
C ASP A 38 15.81 -13.26 11.23
N LYS A 39 14.78 -12.54 11.70
CA LYS A 39 13.59 -12.22 10.91
C LYS A 39 13.87 -11.13 9.88
N ASP A 40 13.21 -11.23 8.74
CA ASP A 40 13.19 -10.17 7.73
C ASP A 40 12.24 -9.05 8.16
N VAL A 41 12.53 -7.83 7.71
CA VAL A 41 11.61 -6.68 7.81
C VAL A 41 11.36 -6.15 6.41
N TYR A 42 10.11 -6.19 5.96
CA TYR A 42 9.70 -5.79 4.62
C TYR A 42 8.26 -5.27 4.60
N ASN A 43 7.74 -4.93 3.42
CA ASN A 43 6.41 -4.32 3.19
C ASN A 43 6.11 -3.20 4.21
N ILE A 44 7.08 -2.32 4.42
CA ILE A 44 7.04 -1.24 5.40
C ILE A 44 6.08 -0.14 4.97
N ALA A 45 5.46 0.58 5.91
CA ALA A 45 4.79 1.83 5.59
C ALA A 45 5.82 2.97 5.39
N ALA A 46 5.40 4.10 4.81
CA ALA A 46 6.20 5.32 4.92
C ALA A 46 6.35 5.76 6.39
N PRO A 47 7.50 6.34 6.78
CA PRO A 47 7.68 6.87 8.14
C PRO A 47 6.63 7.92 8.49
N PHE A 48 6.20 7.95 9.75
CA PHE A 48 5.28 8.96 10.26
C PHE A 48 5.73 9.43 11.64
N GLU A 49 5.20 10.58 12.06
CA GLU A 49 5.49 11.14 13.37
C GLU A 49 4.53 10.57 14.43
N ASP A 50 5.08 10.15 15.56
CA ASP A 50 4.38 9.70 16.75
C ASP A 50 5.12 10.20 18.01
N GLU A 51 4.44 10.99 18.84
CA GLU A 51 4.98 11.58 20.08
C GLU A 51 6.34 12.29 19.92
N GLY A 52 6.50 13.06 18.84
CA GLY A 52 7.70 13.82 18.49
C GLY A 52 8.83 12.97 17.91
N ARG A 53 8.58 11.70 17.57
CA ARG A 53 9.57 10.77 17.01
C ARG A 53 9.12 10.28 15.64
N THR A 54 10.06 10.14 14.72
CA THR A 54 9.81 9.46 13.44
C THR A 54 9.81 7.96 13.66
N VAL A 55 8.71 7.31 13.25
CA VAL A 55 8.47 5.88 13.40
C VAL A 55 8.18 5.26 12.04
N VAL A 56 8.64 4.03 11.82
CA VAL A 56 8.28 3.19 10.66
C VAL A 56 7.60 1.93 11.14
N ALA A 57 6.45 1.59 10.57
CA ALA A 57 5.81 0.30 10.76
C ALA A 57 6.35 -0.69 9.73
N GLY A 58 6.81 -1.86 10.17
CA GLY A 58 7.31 -2.91 9.29
C GLY A 58 6.70 -4.28 9.57
N ARG A 59 6.48 -5.08 8.52
CA ARG A 59 6.13 -6.49 8.65
C ARG A 59 7.40 -7.26 9.00
N VAL A 60 7.39 -7.92 10.15
CA VAL A 60 8.49 -8.73 10.67
C VAL A 60 8.11 -10.19 10.59
N GLU A 61 8.89 -10.98 9.86
CA GLU A 61 8.55 -12.37 9.56
C GLU A 61 9.80 -13.24 9.40
N SER A 62 9.73 -14.50 9.83
CA SER A 62 10.76 -15.49 9.49
C SER A 62 10.70 -15.83 7.99
N ARG A 63 11.86 -15.97 7.34
CA ARG A 63 11.96 -16.21 5.89
C ARG A 63 11.05 -17.33 5.38
N ASP A 64 10.93 -18.41 6.13
CA ASP A 64 10.20 -19.64 5.81
C ASP A 64 8.78 -19.73 6.41
N SER A 65 8.26 -18.63 6.96
CA SER A 65 6.93 -18.55 7.58
C SER A 65 5.99 -17.61 6.81
N GLU A 66 4.69 -17.70 7.04
CA GLU A 66 3.69 -16.70 6.63
C GLU A 66 3.03 -16.04 7.87
N GLN A 67 3.58 -16.29 9.06
CA GLN A 67 3.16 -15.67 10.32
C GLN A 67 4.03 -14.47 10.62
N SER A 68 3.48 -13.27 10.46
CA SER A 68 4.18 -12.02 10.71
C SER A 68 3.61 -11.25 11.90
N ASP A 69 4.39 -10.29 12.36
CA ASP A 69 3.95 -9.23 13.26
C ASP A 69 4.25 -7.88 12.62
N ILE A 70 3.37 -6.89 12.79
CA ILE A 70 3.72 -5.48 12.60
C ILE A 70 4.46 -5.02 13.85
N VAL A 71 5.68 -4.55 13.64
CA VAL A 71 6.52 -3.91 14.65
C VAL A 71 6.78 -2.47 14.23
N PHE A 72 6.78 -1.56 15.20
CA PHE A 72 7.12 -0.16 14.99
C PHE A 72 8.57 0.08 15.38
N PHE A 73 9.28 0.84 14.56
CA PHE A 73 10.69 1.09 14.72
C PHE A 73 10.96 2.59 14.79
N ALA A 74 11.89 3.00 15.65
CA ALA A 74 12.42 4.35 15.70
C ALA A 74 13.92 4.32 15.38
N GLN A 75 14.43 5.38 14.76
CA GLN A 75 15.84 5.45 14.39
C GLN A 75 16.71 5.78 15.61
N THR A 76 17.80 5.04 15.81
CA THR A 76 18.85 5.29 16.81
C THR A 76 20.19 4.96 16.17
N ASP A 77 21.13 5.92 16.16
CA ASP A 77 22.48 5.77 15.58
C ASP A 77 22.49 5.21 14.14
N GLY A 78 21.53 5.66 13.33
CA GLY A 78 21.39 5.26 11.92
C GLY A 78 20.67 3.93 11.70
N VAL A 79 20.29 3.19 12.75
CA VAL A 79 19.57 1.90 12.69
C VAL A 79 18.13 2.07 13.18
N TRP A 80 17.18 1.39 12.55
CA TRP A 80 15.78 1.34 12.97
C TRP A 80 15.57 0.18 13.95
N LEU A 81 15.33 0.49 15.23
CA LEU A 81 15.14 -0.48 16.31
C LEU A 81 13.69 -0.46 16.81
N PRO A 82 13.15 -1.59 17.33
CA PRO A 82 11.81 -1.64 17.88
C PRO A 82 11.59 -0.51 18.90
N ALA A 83 10.53 0.28 18.68
CA ALA A 83 10.22 1.43 19.50
C ALA A 83 9.63 0.99 20.84
N GLU A 84 10.18 1.50 21.94
CA GLU A 84 9.71 1.15 23.28
C GLU A 84 8.29 1.67 23.55
N GLY A 85 7.45 0.79 24.08
CA GLY A 85 6.08 1.11 24.47
C GLY A 85 5.08 1.18 23.31
N THR A 86 5.48 0.85 22.09
CA THR A 86 4.54 0.66 20.96
C THR A 86 3.98 -0.77 20.96
N PRO A 87 2.74 -0.99 20.49
CA PRO A 87 2.18 -2.33 20.40
C PRO A 87 2.91 -3.19 19.35
N VAL A 88 2.77 -4.51 19.46
CA VAL A 88 3.08 -5.46 18.39
C VAL A 88 1.76 -6.04 17.93
N LEU A 89 1.46 -5.94 16.63
CA LEU A 89 0.17 -6.37 16.09
C LEU A 89 0.38 -7.62 15.22
N ARG A 90 -0.39 -8.69 15.48
CA ARG A 90 -0.35 -9.94 14.69
C ARG A 90 -1.02 -9.76 13.33
N LEU A 91 -0.38 -8.97 12.46
CA LEU A 91 -0.89 -8.52 11.17
C LEU A 91 0.26 -8.52 10.13
N GLN A 92 -0.12 -8.47 8.86
CA GLN A 92 0.76 -8.27 7.71
C GLN A 92 0.59 -6.87 7.12
N ASP A 93 1.58 -6.45 6.33
CA ASP A 93 1.55 -5.29 5.41
C ASP A 93 0.97 -4.00 6.04
N PRO A 94 1.69 -3.37 6.99
CA PRO A 94 1.24 -2.17 7.69
C PRO A 94 0.99 -1.00 6.73
N PHE A 95 0.00 -0.17 7.08
CA PHE A 95 -0.24 1.13 6.44
C PHE A 95 -0.91 2.08 7.43
N HIS A 96 -0.84 3.39 7.16
CA HIS A 96 -1.47 4.40 8.00
C HIS A 96 -2.08 5.53 7.19
N ALA A 97 -2.94 6.31 7.84
CA ALA A 97 -3.46 7.59 7.38
C ALA A 97 -3.78 8.47 8.59
N ARG A 98 -3.90 9.79 8.38
CA ARG A 98 -4.51 10.71 9.36
C ARG A 98 -5.91 11.09 8.90
N ILE A 99 -6.90 10.91 9.76
CA ILE A 99 -8.32 11.18 9.46
C ILE A 99 -8.97 11.78 10.70
N GLY A 100 -9.55 12.98 10.59
CA GLY A 100 -10.18 13.67 11.71
C GLY A 100 -9.19 13.99 12.84
N GLY A 101 -7.90 14.12 12.53
CA GLY A 101 -6.82 14.28 13.52
C GLY A 101 -6.40 12.98 14.23
N GLU A 102 -7.09 11.86 14.03
CA GLU A 102 -6.68 10.55 14.56
C GLU A 102 -5.66 9.88 13.63
N LEU A 103 -4.71 9.15 14.22
CA LEU A 103 -3.93 8.14 13.52
C LEU A 103 -4.83 6.96 13.24
N VAL A 104 -4.98 6.59 11.97
CA VAL A 104 -5.61 5.34 11.55
C VAL A 104 -4.52 4.42 11.05
N LEU A 105 -4.36 3.28 11.70
CA LEU A 105 -3.41 2.25 11.34
C LEU A 105 -4.16 1.00 10.88
N GLY A 106 -3.72 0.39 9.79
CA GLY A 106 -4.27 -0.89 9.35
C GLY A 106 -3.20 -1.91 8.99
N GLY A 107 -3.68 -3.13 8.78
CA GLY A 107 -2.90 -4.27 8.34
C GLY A 107 -3.83 -5.42 7.95
N VAL A 108 -3.25 -6.49 7.43
CA VAL A 108 -3.99 -7.70 7.05
C VAL A 108 -3.92 -8.72 8.18
N GLU A 109 -5.07 -9.06 8.74
CA GLU A 109 -5.21 -10.15 9.70
C GLU A 109 -5.38 -11.47 8.96
N VAL A 110 -4.57 -12.47 9.32
CA VAL A 110 -4.65 -13.83 8.77
C VAL A 110 -5.13 -14.77 9.88
N PHE A 111 -6.14 -15.57 9.59
CA PHE A 111 -6.81 -16.44 10.55
C PHE A 111 -7.24 -17.76 9.91
N PRO A 112 -7.51 -18.83 10.67
CA PRO A 112 -8.02 -20.09 10.11
C PRO A 112 -9.33 -19.88 9.33
N HIS A 113 -9.44 -20.52 8.18
CA HIS A 113 -10.64 -20.42 7.37
C HIS A 113 -11.82 -21.07 8.10
N PRO A 114 -12.98 -20.37 8.24
CA PRO A 114 -14.09 -20.83 9.07
C PRO A 114 -14.67 -22.17 8.62
N GLU A 115 -14.64 -22.45 7.32
CA GLU A 115 -15.23 -23.66 6.72
C GLU A 115 -14.20 -24.70 6.21
N ARG A 116 -12.89 -24.40 6.24
CA ARG A 116 -11.86 -25.24 5.62
C ARG A 116 -10.71 -25.46 6.59
N ALA A 117 -10.64 -26.66 7.19
CA ALA A 117 -9.79 -26.97 8.33
C ALA A 117 -8.29 -26.65 8.16
N ASP A 118 -7.77 -26.67 6.92
CA ASP A 118 -6.35 -26.44 6.61
C ASP A 118 -6.13 -25.23 5.67
N ALA A 119 -7.12 -24.34 5.57
CA ALA A 119 -6.97 -23.10 4.81
C ALA A 119 -6.89 -21.89 5.74
N LEU A 120 -6.27 -20.83 5.25
CA LEU A 120 -6.28 -19.52 5.90
C LEU A 120 -7.30 -18.62 5.18
N MET A 121 -7.87 -17.71 5.94
CA MET A 121 -8.64 -16.57 5.47
C MET A 121 -7.93 -15.29 5.92
N TRP A 122 -8.21 -14.19 5.25
CA TRP A 122 -7.63 -12.90 5.58
C TRP A 122 -8.68 -11.80 5.52
N ARG A 123 -8.44 -10.71 6.24
CA ARG A 123 -9.22 -9.47 6.12
C ARG A 123 -8.34 -8.28 6.47
N THR A 124 -8.66 -7.11 5.92
CA THR A 124 -8.06 -5.86 6.40
C THR A 124 -8.70 -5.46 7.71
N VAL A 125 -7.91 -5.09 8.72
CA VAL A 125 -8.40 -4.54 9.99
C VAL A 125 -7.85 -3.15 10.21
N PHE A 126 -8.58 -2.32 10.96
CA PHE A 126 -8.17 -0.96 11.28
C PHE A 126 -8.22 -0.69 12.78
N TYR A 127 -7.22 0.07 13.22
CA TYR A 127 -7.05 0.64 14.53
C TYR A 127 -7.06 2.16 14.41
N ARG A 128 -7.53 2.84 15.44
CA ARG A 128 -7.42 4.30 15.54
C ARG A 128 -7.03 4.77 16.93
N GLY A 129 -6.37 5.92 17.02
CA GLY A 129 -5.91 6.54 18.27
C GLY A 129 -5.29 7.91 18.01
N GLN A 130 -4.85 8.60 19.06
CA GLN A 130 -4.05 9.83 18.92
C GLN A 130 -2.60 9.51 18.52
N GLY A 131 -2.10 8.33 18.90
CA GLY A 131 -0.79 7.81 18.54
C GLY A 131 -0.75 6.29 18.66
N LEU A 132 0.45 5.72 18.69
CA LEU A 132 0.63 4.26 18.71
C LEU A 132 0.20 3.62 20.04
N ARG A 133 0.32 4.35 21.15
CA ARG A 133 0.09 3.83 22.51
C ARG A 133 -1.38 3.65 22.87
N ASP A 134 -2.27 4.35 22.19
CA ASP A 134 -3.70 4.34 22.46
C ASP A 134 -4.53 3.75 21.32
N LEU A 135 -3.89 3.08 20.36
CA LEU A 135 -4.55 2.41 19.24
C LEU A 135 -5.60 1.41 19.71
N ARG A 136 -6.81 1.55 19.17
CA ARG A 136 -7.94 0.63 19.39
C ARG A 136 -8.47 0.13 18.07
N ARG A 137 -8.61 -1.20 17.94
CA ARG A 137 -9.30 -1.82 16.81
C ARG A 137 -10.73 -1.27 16.75
N PHE A 138 -11.15 -0.78 15.59
CA PHE A 138 -12.49 -0.21 15.42
C PHE A 138 -13.23 -0.75 14.18
N PHE A 139 -12.53 -1.38 13.24
CA PHE A 139 -13.15 -1.90 12.03
C PHE A 139 -12.48 -3.19 11.55
N GLU A 140 -13.31 -4.11 11.06
CA GLU A 140 -12.93 -5.34 10.36
C GLU A 140 -13.54 -5.32 8.96
N GLY A 141 -12.68 -5.40 7.95
CA GLY A 141 -13.10 -5.44 6.55
C GLY A 141 -13.69 -6.79 6.15
N PRO A 142 -14.19 -6.89 4.91
CA PRO A 142 -14.72 -8.13 4.36
C PRO A 142 -13.65 -9.24 4.32
N ASP A 143 -14.06 -10.46 4.66
CA ASP A 143 -13.23 -11.65 4.49
C ASP A 143 -12.82 -11.81 3.01
N GLY A 144 -11.55 -12.17 2.79
CA GLY A 144 -10.94 -12.28 1.47
C GLY A 144 -10.50 -10.94 0.87
N MET A 145 -10.65 -9.80 1.58
CA MET A 145 -10.29 -8.48 1.04
C MET A 145 -9.09 -7.85 1.77
N LYS A 146 -8.01 -7.63 1.02
CA LYS A 146 -6.87 -6.79 1.40
C LYS A 146 -6.88 -5.45 0.65
N ASP A 147 -5.86 -4.62 0.85
CA ASP A 147 -5.64 -3.35 0.11
C ASP A 147 -6.80 -2.35 0.22
N ILE A 148 -7.46 -2.30 1.39
CA ILE A 148 -8.43 -1.24 1.71
C ILE A 148 -7.66 -0.03 2.23
N ARG A 149 -7.86 1.16 1.66
CA ARG A 149 -7.17 2.40 2.03
C ARG A 149 -8.13 3.56 2.20
N LEU A 150 -7.82 4.45 3.13
CA LEU A 150 -8.69 5.54 3.55
C LEU A 150 -8.02 6.88 3.29
N ALA A 151 -8.79 7.82 2.76
CA ALA A 151 -8.39 9.21 2.56
C ALA A 151 -9.34 10.15 3.29
N GLU A 152 -8.80 11.12 4.02
CA GLU A 152 -9.59 12.25 4.51
C GLU A 152 -9.98 13.16 3.34
N LEU A 153 -11.27 13.53 3.28
CA LEU A 153 -11.80 14.44 2.27
C LEU A 153 -11.90 15.87 2.85
N ALA A 154 -11.91 16.87 1.96
CA ALA A 154 -11.92 18.29 2.36
C ALA A 154 -13.14 18.69 3.23
N ASP A 155 -14.24 17.95 3.15
CA ASP A 155 -15.45 18.18 3.95
C ASP A 155 -15.53 17.30 5.21
N GLY A 156 -14.42 16.65 5.59
CA GLY A 156 -14.33 15.75 6.75
C GLY A 156 -14.89 14.35 6.51
N GLY A 157 -15.44 14.07 5.32
CA GLY A 157 -15.80 12.72 4.92
C GLY A 157 -14.58 11.82 4.73
N VAL A 158 -14.82 10.52 4.54
CA VAL A 158 -13.77 9.53 4.30
C VAL A 158 -13.97 8.87 2.94
N GLY A 159 -12.98 9.00 2.06
CA GLY A 159 -12.88 8.21 0.85
C GLY A 159 -12.29 6.84 1.15
N VAL A 160 -12.88 5.79 0.61
CA VAL A 160 -12.50 4.39 0.88
C VAL A 160 -12.18 3.72 -0.46
N PHE A 161 -10.89 3.48 -0.70
CA PHE A 161 -10.43 2.63 -1.79
C PHE A 161 -10.52 1.18 -1.34
N THR A 162 -11.12 0.34 -2.17
CA THR A 162 -11.39 -1.07 -1.90
C THR A 162 -10.71 -1.94 -2.93
N ARG A 163 -10.52 -3.22 -2.63
CA ARG A 163 -9.90 -4.16 -3.56
C ARG A 163 -10.60 -5.53 -3.52
N PRO A 164 -11.85 -5.64 -4.01
CA PRO A 164 -12.50 -6.94 -4.11
C PRO A 164 -11.71 -7.90 -5.00
N GLN A 165 -11.86 -9.19 -4.74
CA GLN A 165 -11.42 -10.29 -5.59
C GLN A 165 -12.63 -11.18 -5.95
N GLY A 166 -12.43 -12.21 -6.77
CA GLY A 166 -13.48 -13.15 -7.16
C GLY A 166 -14.40 -12.60 -8.24
N GLU A 167 -15.70 -12.89 -8.16
CA GLU A 167 -16.69 -12.51 -9.19
C GLU A 167 -16.66 -11.02 -9.54
N LYS A 168 -16.57 -10.16 -8.52
CA LYS A 168 -16.54 -8.71 -8.71
C LYS A 168 -15.18 -8.21 -9.22
N GLY A 169 -14.10 -8.57 -8.54
CA GLY A 169 -12.79 -7.94 -8.75
C GLY A 169 -11.78 -8.78 -9.53
N GLY A 170 -12.12 -9.99 -9.95
CA GLY A 170 -11.17 -10.94 -10.56
C GLY A 170 -10.01 -11.27 -9.63
N ARG A 171 -8.77 -11.10 -10.10
CA ARG A 171 -7.55 -11.20 -9.28
C ARG A 171 -7.34 -10.02 -8.34
N GLY A 172 -8.07 -8.94 -8.60
CA GLY A 172 -8.26 -7.83 -7.69
C GLY A 172 -8.19 -6.48 -8.38
N LYS A 173 -9.28 -5.71 -8.28
CA LYS A 173 -9.45 -4.40 -8.91
C LYS A 173 -9.79 -3.35 -7.87
N ILE A 174 -9.44 -2.10 -8.13
CA ILE A 174 -9.72 -1.00 -7.22
C ILE A 174 -11.19 -0.58 -7.37
N GLY A 175 -11.90 -0.43 -6.26
CA GLY A 175 -13.18 0.27 -6.19
C GLY A 175 -13.13 1.45 -5.25
N TYR A 176 -14.16 2.29 -5.26
CA TYR A 176 -14.26 3.45 -4.39
C TYR A 176 -15.66 3.60 -3.79
N VAL A 177 -15.72 3.97 -2.51
CA VAL A 177 -16.93 4.44 -1.86
C VAL A 177 -16.58 5.57 -0.90
N ARG A 178 -17.53 6.46 -0.66
CA ARG A 178 -17.41 7.53 0.33
C ARG A 178 -18.31 7.23 1.52
N VAL A 179 -17.79 7.43 2.73
CA VAL A 179 -18.55 7.40 3.98
C VAL A 179 -18.44 8.74 4.72
N GLY A 180 -19.35 9.00 5.66
CA GLY A 180 -19.42 10.28 6.37
C GLY A 180 -18.32 10.47 7.43
N SER A 181 -17.83 9.38 8.01
CA SER A 181 -16.80 9.37 9.06
C SER A 181 -16.21 7.96 9.19
N LEU A 182 -15.19 7.78 10.04
CA LEU A 182 -14.64 6.45 10.37
C LEU A 182 -15.70 5.50 10.93
N ASP A 183 -16.68 6.00 11.70
CA ASP A 183 -17.78 5.21 12.25
C ASP A 183 -18.79 4.76 11.17
N GLY A 184 -18.72 5.36 9.98
CA GLY A 184 -19.51 4.96 8.81
C GLY A 184 -18.92 3.79 8.02
N LEU A 185 -17.74 3.28 8.39
CA LEU A 185 -17.14 2.11 7.74
C LEU A 185 -17.96 0.86 8.06
N THR A 186 -18.42 0.19 7.01
CA THR A 186 -19.18 -1.07 7.09
C THR A 186 -18.69 -2.03 6.02
N VAL A 187 -18.81 -3.33 6.28
CA VAL A 187 -18.50 -4.39 5.31
C VAL A 187 -19.38 -4.21 4.07
N GLU A 188 -20.64 -3.87 4.26
CA GLU A 188 -21.63 -3.65 3.21
C GLU A 188 -21.24 -2.48 2.29
N ALA A 189 -20.83 -1.33 2.85
CA ALA A 189 -20.38 -0.20 2.04
C ALA A 189 -19.15 -0.54 1.20
N ILE A 190 -18.18 -1.26 1.80
CA ILE A 190 -16.94 -1.67 1.12
C ILE A 190 -17.22 -2.70 0.02
N GLN A 191 -18.01 -3.73 0.30
CA GLN A 191 -18.41 -4.71 -0.70
C GLN A 191 -19.28 -4.10 -1.80
N GLY A 192 -20.06 -3.06 -1.49
CA GLY A 192 -20.89 -2.32 -2.44
C GLY A 192 -20.14 -1.32 -3.33
N ALA A 193 -18.90 -0.96 -3.00
CA ALA A 193 -18.12 0.08 -3.69
C ALA A 193 -17.98 -0.18 -5.20
N PRO A 194 -18.46 0.70 -6.10
CA PRO A 194 -18.26 0.55 -7.55
C PRO A 194 -16.78 0.45 -7.92
N LEU A 195 -16.47 -0.34 -8.94
CA LEU A 195 -15.10 -0.47 -9.44
C LEU A 195 -14.68 0.77 -10.23
N LEU A 196 -13.40 1.11 -10.13
CA LEU A 196 -12.72 2.02 -11.05
C LEU A 196 -12.39 1.24 -12.32
N GLU A 197 -13.36 1.18 -13.24
CA GLU A 197 -13.26 0.39 -14.47
C GLU A 197 -12.11 0.84 -15.39
N GLY A 198 -11.59 -0.08 -16.19
CA GLY A 198 -10.57 0.24 -17.20
C GLY A 198 -9.19 0.63 -16.66
N GLN A 199 -8.87 0.34 -15.39
CA GLN A 199 -7.51 0.53 -14.86
C GLN A 199 -6.59 -0.69 -15.05
N PHE A 200 -7.13 -1.90 -15.06
CA PHE A 200 -6.31 -3.13 -15.11
C PHE A 200 -6.67 -3.95 -16.34
N ALA A 201 -5.66 -4.37 -17.10
CA ALA A 201 -5.85 -5.27 -18.22
C ALA A 201 -6.31 -6.66 -17.74
N GLU A 202 -6.85 -7.45 -18.66
CA GLU A 202 -7.31 -8.80 -18.32
C GLU A 202 -6.17 -9.65 -17.77
N GLY A 203 -6.40 -10.30 -16.63
CA GLY A 203 -5.39 -11.12 -15.94
C GLY A 203 -4.43 -10.34 -15.04
N GLU A 204 -4.39 -9.01 -15.14
CA GLU A 204 -3.60 -8.13 -14.27
C GLU A 204 -4.42 -7.68 -13.06
N TRP A 205 -3.74 -7.25 -12.00
CA TRP A 205 -4.40 -6.81 -10.78
C TRP A 205 -3.63 -5.68 -10.10
N GLY A 206 -4.29 -5.00 -9.17
CA GLY A 206 -3.64 -3.99 -8.35
C GLY A 206 -4.47 -3.58 -7.16
N GLY A 207 -3.95 -2.62 -6.42
CA GLY A 207 -4.57 -2.09 -5.21
C GLY A 207 -3.94 -0.76 -4.80
N ALA A 208 -4.72 0.04 -4.07
CA ALA A 208 -4.16 1.20 -3.39
C ALA A 208 -3.30 0.75 -2.20
N ASN A 209 -2.14 1.37 -2.03
CA ASN A 209 -1.24 1.14 -0.92
C ASN A 209 -1.18 2.34 0.04
N GLU A 210 -1.36 3.56 -0.47
CA GLU A 210 -1.45 4.79 0.34
C GLU A 210 -2.22 5.87 -0.43
N THR A 211 -2.86 6.79 0.29
CA THR A 211 -3.60 7.90 -0.32
C THR A 211 -3.06 9.24 0.18
N HIS A 212 -2.96 10.20 -0.73
CA HIS A 212 -2.45 11.54 -0.50
C HIS A 212 -3.53 12.56 -0.84
N PRO A 213 -4.26 13.12 0.14
CA PRO A 213 -5.12 14.28 -0.10
C PRO A 213 -4.28 15.43 -0.69
N LEU A 214 -4.73 15.99 -1.82
CA LEU A 214 -4.03 17.05 -2.55
C LEU A 214 -4.69 18.42 -2.30
N PRO A 215 -3.97 19.55 -2.45
CA PRO A 215 -4.48 20.89 -2.17
C PRO A 215 -5.74 21.28 -2.94
N ASP A 216 -5.93 20.72 -4.14
CA ASP A 216 -7.09 20.98 -5.00
C ASP A 216 -8.28 20.03 -4.77
N GLY A 217 -8.22 19.22 -3.71
CA GLY A 217 -9.29 18.31 -3.30
C GLY A 217 -9.28 16.95 -4.01
N ARG A 218 -8.37 16.73 -4.97
CA ARG A 218 -8.10 15.38 -5.51
C ARG A 218 -7.33 14.53 -4.49
N ILE A 219 -7.26 13.24 -4.77
CA ILE A 219 -6.50 12.27 -4.01
C ILE A 219 -5.44 11.68 -4.94
N GLY A 220 -4.17 11.83 -4.59
CA GLY A 220 -3.10 11.04 -5.17
C GLY A 220 -3.14 9.63 -4.60
N VAL A 221 -3.25 8.62 -5.45
CA VAL A 221 -3.29 7.21 -5.03
C VAL A 221 -1.95 6.58 -5.39
N LEU A 222 -1.18 6.22 -4.37
CA LEU A 222 -0.05 5.32 -4.50
C LEU A 222 -0.59 3.89 -4.43
N GLY A 223 -0.11 3.01 -5.31
CA GLY A 223 -0.49 1.62 -5.26
C GLY A 223 0.49 0.70 -5.97
N HIS A 224 0.03 -0.51 -6.21
CA HIS A 224 0.74 -1.49 -7.03
C HIS A 224 -0.15 -1.93 -8.19
N ILE A 225 0.51 -2.26 -9.29
CA ILE A 225 -0.04 -3.09 -10.36
C ILE A 225 0.85 -4.33 -10.52
N ALA A 226 0.25 -5.45 -10.88
CA ALA A 226 0.93 -6.72 -10.96
C ALA A 226 0.38 -7.63 -12.06
N CYS A 227 1.27 -8.48 -12.56
CA CYS A 227 1.00 -9.49 -13.57
C CYS A 227 1.84 -10.75 -13.29
N PHE A 228 1.53 -11.83 -14.02
CA PHE A 228 2.40 -13.00 -14.14
C PHE A 228 3.14 -12.94 -15.48
N ASP A 229 4.37 -13.46 -15.53
CA ASP A 229 5.00 -13.82 -16.79
C ASP A 229 4.58 -15.22 -17.28
N GLU A 230 5.19 -15.67 -18.37
CA GLU A 230 4.97 -16.99 -18.95
C GLU A 230 5.48 -18.13 -18.05
N ALA A 231 6.47 -17.88 -17.19
CA ALA A 231 6.99 -18.86 -16.23
C ALA A 231 6.10 -19.00 -14.98
N GLY A 232 5.18 -18.06 -14.76
CA GLY A 232 4.33 -17.98 -13.59
C GLY A 232 4.95 -17.18 -12.44
N ASP A 233 6.03 -16.46 -12.71
CA ASP A 233 6.66 -15.56 -11.75
C ASP A 233 5.85 -14.27 -11.63
N ARG A 234 5.89 -13.65 -10.45
CA ARG A 234 5.12 -12.45 -10.15
C ARG A 234 5.94 -11.20 -10.40
N HIS A 235 5.30 -10.25 -11.05
CA HIS A 235 5.83 -8.91 -11.24
C HIS A 235 4.94 -7.91 -10.52
N TYR A 236 5.52 -7.09 -9.63
CA TYR A 236 4.79 -6.02 -8.94
C TYR A 236 5.53 -4.71 -9.14
N TYR A 237 4.79 -3.70 -9.58
CA TYR A 237 5.31 -2.38 -9.87
C TYR A 237 4.54 -1.32 -9.06
N PRO A 238 5.24 -0.44 -8.34
CA PRO A 238 4.67 0.78 -7.80
C PRO A 238 4.03 1.61 -8.91
N MET A 239 2.78 1.99 -8.71
CA MET A 239 2.03 2.83 -9.62
C MET A 239 1.41 4.02 -8.89
N ALA A 240 1.06 5.04 -9.67
CA ALA A 240 0.33 6.20 -9.17
C ALA A 240 -0.75 6.65 -10.15
N PHE A 241 -1.87 7.15 -9.61
CA PHE A 241 -2.91 7.86 -10.36
C PHE A 241 -3.58 8.90 -9.47
N GLU A 242 -4.32 9.83 -10.07
CA GLU A 242 -5.12 10.82 -9.35
C GLU A 242 -6.60 10.45 -9.40
N PHE A 243 -7.32 10.67 -8.30
CA PHE A 243 -8.75 10.46 -8.19
C PHE A 243 -9.43 11.73 -7.71
N ASP A 244 -10.48 12.16 -8.40
CA ASP A 244 -11.33 13.27 -7.99
C ASP A 244 -12.56 12.73 -7.23
N PRO A 245 -12.66 12.92 -5.90
CA PRO A 245 -13.78 12.40 -5.12
C PRO A 245 -15.12 13.10 -5.42
N ALA A 246 -15.13 14.28 -6.04
CA ALA A 246 -16.37 14.99 -6.37
C ALA A 246 -16.99 14.45 -7.66
N SER A 247 -16.19 14.29 -8.72
CA SER A 247 -16.66 13.74 -10.00
C SER A 247 -16.58 12.22 -10.09
N GLN A 248 -15.84 11.57 -9.18
CA GLN A 248 -15.41 10.18 -9.25
C GLN A 248 -14.66 9.85 -10.55
N ALA A 249 -13.99 10.84 -11.15
CA ALA A 249 -13.08 10.61 -12.26
C ALA A 249 -11.68 10.23 -11.75
N TRP A 250 -10.95 9.45 -12.53
CA TRP A 250 -9.55 9.12 -12.26
C TRP A 250 -8.68 9.35 -13.49
N SER A 251 -7.41 9.66 -13.26
CA SER A 251 -6.40 9.68 -14.33
C SER A 251 -6.05 8.26 -14.78
N GLY A 252 -5.33 8.15 -15.90
CA GLY A 252 -4.61 6.92 -16.22
C GLY A 252 -3.55 6.62 -15.17
N LEU A 253 -3.25 5.33 -14.98
CA LEU A 253 -2.15 4.90 -14.14
C LEU A 253 -0.80 5.08 -14.84
N ARG A 254 0.25 5.25 -14.05
CA ARG A 254 1.65 5.20 -14.50
C ARG A 254 2.49 4.44 -13.49
N LEU A 255 3.53 3.76 -13.95
CA LEU A 255 4.53 3.21 -13.03
C LEU A 255 5.43 4.33 -12.51
N ILE A 256 5.88 4.17 -11.27
CA ILE A 256 6.82 5.10 -10.63
C ILE A 256 8.11 4.40 -10.16
N GLY A 257 8.16 3.08 -10.28
CA GLY A 257 9.32 2.25 -9.94
C GLY A 257 9.23 0.86 -10.57
N GLU A 258 10.37 0.20 -10.72
CA GLU A 258 10.50 -1.22 -11.00
C GLU A 258 11.63 -1.83 -10.14
N ARG A 259 11.72 -3.17 -10.08
CA ARG A 259 12.68 -3.84 -9.19
C ARG A 259 14.13 -3.40 -9.37
N ARG A 260 14.56 -3.16 -10.60
CA ARG A 260 15.95 -2.79 -10.91
C ARG A 260 16.33 -1.36 -10.53
N ASP A 261 15.36 -0.53 -10.13
CA ASP A 261 15.67 0.78 -9.54
C ASP A 261 16.16 0.67 -8.10
N PHE A 262 15.94 -0.48 -7.46
CA PHE A 262 16.32 -0.77 -6.09
C PHE A 262 17.62 -1.57 -6.02
N LEU A 263 18.26 -1.58 -4.84
CA LEU A 263 19.48 -2.35 -4.62
C LEU A 263 19.20 -3.87 -4.76
N PRO A 264 20.19 -4.65 -5.22
CA PRO A 264 20.08 -6.10 -5.21
C PRO A 264 19.95 -6.62 -3.78
N GLY A 265 19.25 -7.75 -3.62
CA GLY A 265 18.93 -8.31 -2.32
C GLY A 265 18.29 -9.69 -2.43
N PRO A 266 18.01 -10.33 -1.28
CA PRO A 266 17.36 -11.63 -1.26
C PRO A 266 15.91 -11.53 -1.74
N ALA A 267 15.35 -12.67 -2.14
CA ALA A 267 13.93 -12.88 -2.29
C ALA A 267 13.45 -13.95 -1.30
N LYS A 268 12.19 -13.84 -0.87
CA LYS A 268 11.56 -14.87 -0.03
C LYS A 268 11.42 -16.20 -0.78
N ARG A 269 11.08 -16.13 -2.07
CA ARG A 269 10.96 -17.25 -3.01
C ARG A 269 11.38 -16.81 -4.42
N PRO A 270 11.74 -17.75 -5.31
CA PRO A 270 12.10 -17.41 -6.70
C PRO A 270 11.00 -16.64 -7.45
N ASP A 271 9.72 -17.00 -7.24
CA ASP A 271 8.57 -16.35 -7.91
C ASP A 271 8.36 -14.87 -7.52
N LEU A 272 9.14 -14.36 -6.56
CA LEU A 272 9.01 -13.02 -6.00
C LEU A 272 10.22 -12.11 -6.30
N GLU A 273 11.15 -12.54 -7.14
CA GLU A 273 12.35 -11.75 -7.45
C GLU A 273 12.03 -10.36 -8.02
N ASP A 274 11.00 -10.25 -8.87
CA ASP A 274 10.56 -8.99 -9.51
C ASP A 274 9.35 -8.35 -8.79
N VAL A 275 9.29 -8.47 -7.47
CA VAL A 275 8.22 -7.90 -6.64
C VAL A 275 8.70 -6.65 -5.91
N VAL A 276 8.05 -5.52 -6.19
CA VAL A 276 8.17 -4.28 -5.40
C VAL A 276 6.79 -3.91 -4.88
N PHE A 277 6.59 -4.06 -3.57
CA PHE A 277 5.35 -3.68 -2.90
C PHE A 277 5.47 -2.27 -2.35
N SER A 278 4.74 -1.32 -2.93
CA SER A 278 4.77 0.07 -2.48
C SER A 278 4.17 0.21 -1.08
N GLY A 279 4.94 0.81 -0.18
CA GLY A 279 4.64 0.91 1.24
C GLY A 279 4.13 2.29 1.67
N GLY A 280 4.67 3.32 1.05
CA GLY A 280 4.23 4.70 1.22
C GLY A 280 5.18 5.70 0.57
N LEU A 281 4.81 6.97 0.59
CA LEU A 281 5.51 8.07 -0.06
C LEU A 281 5.68 9.24 0.91
N ILE A 282 6.90 9.75 1.05
CA ILE A 282 7.16 11.04 1.70
C ILE A 282 7.44 12.07 0.62
N ARG A 283 6.53 13.03 0.45
CA ARG A 283 6.63 14.09 -0.58
C ARG A 283 7.42 15.28 -0.04
N GLY A 284 8.38 15.75 -0.82
CA GLY A 284 9.18 16.94 -0.54
C GLY A 284 8.66 18.18 -1.27
N GLU A 285 9.07 19.36 -0.81
CA GLU A 285 8.68 20.65 -1.41
C GLU A 285 9.42 20.96 -2.72
N ASP A 286 10.50 20.24 -3.01
CA ASP A 286 11.36 20.40 -4.20
C ASP A 286 10.84 19.66 -5.44
N GLY A 287 9.60 19.16 -5.39
CA GLY A 287 9.00 18.34 -6.44
C GLY A 287 9.57 16.92 -6.50
N ARG A 288 10.26 16.47 -5.44
CA ARG A 288 10.72 15.09 -5.28
C ARG A 288 9.94 14.39 -4.17
N ALA A 289 10.03 13.08 -4.16
CA ALA A 289 9.47 12.25 -3.11
C ALA A 289 10.37 11.04 -2.85
N VAL A 290 10.22 10.46 -1.66
CA VAL A 290 10.85 9.21 -1.26
C VAL A 290 9.79 8.12 -1.23
N LEU A 291 9.91 7.14 -2.12
CA LEU A 291 9.09 5.94 -2.12
C LEU A 291 9.69 4.90 -1.17
N TYR A 292 8.94 4.46 -0.17
CA TYR A 292 9.28 3.34 0.69
C TYR A 292 8.60 2.07 0.17
N ALA A 293 9.33 0.98 0.09
CA ALA A 293 8.84 -0.26 -0.50
C ALA A 293 9.41 -1.51 0.18
N GLY A 294 8.58 -2.56 0.21
CA GLY A 294 9.04 -3.93 0.39
C GLY A 294 9.58 -4.49 -0.91
N ILE A 295 10.71 -5.18 -0.84
CA ILE A 295 11.43 -5.73 -1.97
C ILE A 295 11.47 -7.26 -1.82
N SER A 296 10.87 -7.95 -2.78
CA SER A 296 10.89 -9.42 -2.91
C SER A 296 10.46 -10.18 -1.65
N ASP A 297 9.55 -9.60 -0.86
CA ASP A 297 9.09 -10.08 0.45
C ASP A 297 10.21 -10.45 1.45
N ALA A 298 11.37 -9.78 1.36
CA ALA A 298 12.53 -10.11 2.19
C ALA A 298 13.39 -8.91 2.60
N ASP A 299 13.19 -7.75 1.95
CA ASP A 299 14.00 -6.55 2.19
C ASP A 299 13.11 -5.29 2.17
N ALA A 300 13.60 -4.21 2.77
CA ALA A 300 12.92 -2.93 2.83
C ALA A 300 13.86 -1.84 2.34
N GLN A 301 13.41 -1.08 1.34
CA GLN A 301 14.22 -0.05 0.71
C GLN A 301 13.41 1.23 0.49
N ALA A 302 14.14 2.33 0.33
CA ALA A 302 13.61 3.60 -0.12
C ALA A 302 14.24 4.01 -1.45
N LEU A 303 13.49 4.73 -2.27
CA LEU A 303 13.90 5.21 -3.59
C LEU A 303 13.52 6.67 -3.75
N ASP A 304 14.50 7.52 -4.07
CA ASP A 304 14.25 8.93 -4.38
C ASP A 304 13.74 9.06 -5.82
N ILE A 305 12.54 9.62 -5.97
CA ILE A 305 11.83 9.77 -7.24
C ILE A 305 11.33 11.20 -7.42
N PRO A 306 10.96 11.64 -8.64
CA PRO A 306 10.08 12.80 -8.80
C PRO A 306 8.77 12.56 -8.04
N ASP A 307 8.23 13.58 -7.37
CA ASP A 307 6.93 13.46 -6.71
C ASP A 307 5.87 13.18 -7.79
N PRO A 308 5.22 12.00 -7.75
CA PRO A 308 4.22 11.67 -8.75
C PRO A 308 3.07 12.68 -8.74
N PHE A 309 2.79 13.37 -7.64
CA PHE A 309 1.67 14.31 -7.54
C PHE A 309 2.11 15.78 -7.56
N ALA A 310 3.34 16.08 -7.99
CA ALA A 310 3.85 17.46 -8.04
C ALA A 310 3.10 18.37 -9.02
N GLY A 311 3.09 19.67 -8.70
CA GLY A 311 2.49 20.71 -9.53
C GLY A 311 1.01 20.94 -9.28
N ARG A 312 0.48 20.45 -8.15
CA ARG A 312 -0.93 20.48 -7.76
C ARG A 312 -1.09 20.85 -6.29
#